data_AF-A0A520BHT1-F1
#
_entry.id   AF-A0A520BHT1-F1
#
_cell.length_a   1.000
_cell.length_b   1.000
_cell.length_c   1.000
_cell.angle_alpha   90.00
_cell.angle_beta   90.00
_cell.angle_gamma   90.00
#
_symmetry.space_group_name_H-M   'P 1'
#
loop_
_entity.id
_entity.type
_entity.pdbx_description
1 polymer ?
#
loop_
_entity_poly.entity_id
_entity_poly.type
_entity_poly.pdbx_seq_one_letter_code
_entity_poly.pdbx_strand_id
1 'polypeptide(L)'
;MSNELLFIGGFLVFIVLILALDLGLFSKKDHVISLKQAGIMSFIMVMLALGFYFLLILEGHQLHGIHDYAKLEQIVKAHKHAITLIPGHFEESLQIYRQNLGIEFLTGYVIEYALSVDNIFVIVLIFSAFAVPEKYYHRVLFWGI
;
A
#
# COMPACT_ATOMS: atom_id res chain seq x y z
N MET A 1 -15.28 14.61 5.22
CA MET A 1 -14.72 15.65 4.32
C MET A 1 -13.42 16.26 4.82
N SER A 2 -13.37 17.02 5.94
CA SER A 2 -12.10 17.62 6.41
C SER A 2 -11.04 16.59 6.80
N ASN A 3 -11.44 15.55 7.54
CA ASN A 3 -10.51 14.52 8.03
C ASN A 3 -10.00 13.62 6.90
N GLU A 4 -10.86 13.29 5.94
CA GLU A 4 -10.50 12.53 4.73
C GLU A 4 -9.43 13.25 3.92
N LEU A 5 -9.61 14.55 3.67
CA LEU A 5 -8.66 15.35 2.90
C LEU A 5 -7.30 15.47 3.62
N LEU A 6 -7.32 15.66 4.94
CA LEU A 6 -6.10 15.71 5.76
C LEU A 6 -5.36 14.36 5.74
N PHE A 7 -6.09 13.26 5.86
CA PHE A 7 -5.51 11.93 5.81
C PHE A 7 -4.92 11.62 4.43
N ILE A 8 -5.69 11.83 3.35
CA ILE A 8 -5.23 11.60 1.97
C ILE A 8 -4.04 12.51 1.64
N GLY A 9 -4.10 13.78 2.02
CA GLY A 9 -3.00 14.73 1.82
C GLY A 9 -1.73 14.30 2.56
N GLY A 10 -1.84 13.92 3.83
CA GLY A 10 -0.73 13.40 4.61
C GLY A 10 -0.16 12.10 4.04
N PHE A 11 -1.04 11.19 3.59
CA PHE A 11 -0.65 9.93 2.98
C PHE A 11 0.06 10.13 1.63
N LEU A 12 -0.41 11.05 0.79
CA LEU A 12 0.24 11.39 -0.47
C LEU A 12 1.64 11.99 -0.23
N VAL A 13 1.77 12.90 0.73
CA VAL A 13 3.08 13.45 1.11
C VAL A 13 4.01 12.33 1.58
N PHE A 14 3.51 11.41 2.41
CA PHE A 14 4.25 10.25 2.86
C PHE A 14 4.71 9.35 1.71
N ILE A 15 3.83 9.03 0.75
CA ILE A 15 4.18 8.26 -0.45
C ILE A 15 5.28 8.97 -1.25
N VAL A 16 5.13 10.26 -1.52
CA VAL A 16 6.12 11.03 -2.29
C VAL A 16 7.48 11.04 -1.60
N LEU A 17 7.51 11.14 -0.27
CA LEU A 17 8.75 11.06 0.50
C LEU A 17 9.40 9.69 0.38
N ILE A 18 8.64 8.60 0.52
CA ILE A 18 9.17 7.23 0.36
C ILE A 18 9.68 7.01 -1.06
N LEU A 19 8.92 7.40 -2.08
CA LEU A 19 9.34 7.28 -3.48
C LEU A 19 10.62 8.08 -3.75
N ALA A 20 10.76 9.28 -3.19
CA ALA A 20 11.98 10.07 -3.34
C ALA A 20 13.20 9.40 -2.68
N LEU A 21 12.99 8.70 -1.55
CA LEU A 21 14.04 7.92 -0.89
C LEU A 21 14.41 6.68 -1.72
N ASP A 22 13.42 5.93 -2.23
CA ASP A 22 13.63 4.70 -2.99
C ASP A 22 14.26 4.94 -4.37
N LEU A 23 13.85 6.01 -5.07
CA LEU A 23 14.47 6.43 -6.33
C LEU A 23 15.89 6.99 -6.12
N GLY A 24 16.33 7.14 -4.87
CA GLY A 24 17.67 7.61 -4.56
C GLY A 24 17.91 9.02 -5.07
N LEU A 25 16.93 9.93 -4.93
CA LEU A 25 17.01 11.34 -5.36
C LEU A 25 18.24 12.07 -4.78
N PHE A 26 18.85 11.50 -3.75
CA PHE A 26 20.04 11.99 -3.05
C PHE A 26 21.30 11.11 -3.22
N SER A 27 21.26 10.02 -3.99
CA SER A 27 22.41 9.12 -4.18
C SER A 27 23.22 9.48 -5.42
N LYS A 28 24.55 9.61 -5.25
CA LYS A 28 25.49 10.02 -6.32
C LYS A 28 26.19 8.85 -7.05
N LYS A 29 25.89 7.58 -6.73
CA LYS A 29 26.60 6.43 -7.33
C LYS A 29 25.68 5.24 -7.58
N ASP A 30 25.70 4.73 -8.81
CA ASP A 30 25.13 3.45 -9.22
C ASP A 30 25.85 2.31 -8.47
N HIS A 31 25.21 1.77 -7.43
CA HIS A 31 25.68 0.59 -6.70
C HIS A 31 24.67 -0.54 -6.93
N VAL A 32 25.18 -1.73 -7.27
CA VAL A 32 24.34 -2.92 -7.47
C VAL A 32 23.85 -3.41 -6.11
N ILE A 33 22.54 -3.34 -5.88
CA ILE A 33 21.91 -3.78 -4.63
C ILE A 33 22.17 -5.29 -4.47
N SER A 34 22.85 -5.67 -3.39
CA SER A 34 23.11 -7.08 -3.07
C SER A 34 21.83 -7.81 -2.65
N LEU A 35 21.77 -9.13 -2.82
CA LEU A 35 20.63 -9.95 -2.40
C LEU A 35 20.24 -9.74 -0.92
N LYS A 36 21.24 -9.61 -0.04
CA LYS A 36 21.03 -9.32 1.39
C LYS A 36 20.36 -7.96 1.60
N GLN A 37 20.80 -6.95 0.86
CA GLN A 37 20.25 -5.59 0.94
C GLN A 37 18.82 -5.53 0.38
N ALA A 38 18.57 -6.20 -0.75
CA ALA A 38 17.22 -6.34 -1.30
C ALA A 38 16.26 -7.03 -0.32
N GLY A 39 16.72 -8.09 0.34
CA GLY A 39 15.93 -8.77 1.38
C GLY A 39 15.59 -7.86 2.56
N ILE A 40 16.54 -7.04 3.02
CA ILE A 40 16.29 -6.05 4.08
C ILE A 40 15.28 -4.99 3.64
N MET A 41 15.41 -4.46 2.42
CA MET A 41 14.46 -3.48 1.87
C MET A 41 13.04 -4.06 1.79
N SER A 42 12.91 -5.28 1.28
CA SER A 42 11.62 -5.98 1.21
C SER A 42 11.03 -6.18 2.61
N PHE A 43 11.84 -6.61 3.58
CA PHE A 43 11.39 -6.77 4.96
C PHE A 43 10.89 -5.45 5.57
N ILE A 44 11.62 -4.35 5.37
CA ILE A 44 11.21 -3.02 5.86
C ILE A 44 9.85 -2.62 5.28
N MET A 45 9.66 -2.80 3.97
CA MET A 45 8.40 -2.44 3.30
C MET A 45 7.22 -3.30 3.77
N VAL A 46 7.43 -4.61 3.95
CA VAL A 46 6.41 -5.50 4.52
C VAL A 46 6.06 -5.06 5.94
N MET A 47 7.04 -4.72 6.77
CA MET A 47 6.79 -4.24 8.14
C MET A 47 6.04 -2.91 8.17
N LEU A 48 6.34 -2.01 7.24
CA LEU A 48 5.62 -0.74 7.09
C LEU A 48 4.17 -0.97 6.67
N ALA A 49 3.94 -1.86 5.71
CA ALA A 49 2.58 -2.26 5.29
C ALA A 49 1.79 -2.89 6.45
N LEU A 50 2.42 -3.78 7.24
CA LEU A 50 1.79 -4.35 8.43
C LEU A 50 1.50 -3.28 9.50
N GLY A 51 2.41 -2.32 9.70
CA GLY A 51 2.18 -1.19 10.58
C GLY A 51 0.96 -0.36 10.16
N PHE A 52 0.82 -0.11 8.86
CA PHE A 52 -0.36 0.57 8.31
C PHE A 52 -1.64 -0.26 8.46
N TYR A 53 -1.58 -1.58 8.26
CA TYR A 53 -2.70 -2.49 8.54
C TYR A 53 -3.18 -2.37 9.99
N PHE A 54 -2.26 -2.37 10.97
CA PHE A 54 -2.63 -2.17 12.37
C PHE A 54 -3.21 -0.78 12.62
N LEU A 55 -2.67 0.26 11.99
CA LEU A 55 -3.22 1.62 12.07
C LEU A 55 -4.69 1.67 11.62
N LEU A 56 -5.04 0.99 10.51
CA LEU A 56 -6.42 0.92 10.03
C LEU A 56 -7.36 0.19 11.01
N ILE A 57 -6.89 -0.87 11.65
CA ILE A 57 -7.70 -1.63 12.62
C ILE A 57 -7.92 -0.83 13.91
N LEU A 58 -6.96 -0.01 14.33
CA LEU A 58 -7.08 0.78 15.56
C LEU A 58 -7.86 2.08 15.30
N GLU A 59 -7.41 2.86 14.32
CA GLU A 59 -7.82 4.25 14.10
C GLU A 59 -8.56 4.47 12.77
N GLY A 60 -8.90 3.42 12.01
CA GLY A 60 -9.54 3.55 10.70
C GLY A 60 -10.90 4.26 10.72
N HIS A 61 -11.57 4.34 11.87
CA HIS A 61 -12.79 5.13 12.04
C HIS A 61 -12.56 6.65 11.93
N GLN A 62 -11.35 7.13 12.24
CA GLN A 62 -10.99 8.54 12.13
C GLN A 62 -10.90 9.02 10.68
N LEU A 63 -10.61 8.11 9.72
CA LEU A 63 -10.54 8.45 8.29
C LEU A 63 -11.80 9.19 7.84
N HIS A 64 -12.97 8.65 8.20
CA HIS A 64 -14.27 9.15 7.77
C HIS A 64 -15.00 9.94 8.86
N GLY A 65 -14.37 10.17 10.02
CA GLY A 65 -14.97 10.87 11.16
C GLY A 65 -16.23 10.17 11.67
N ILE A 66 -16.17 8.84 11.83
CA ILE A 66 -17.32 8.04 12.24
C ILE A 66 -17.51 8.16 13.75
N HIS A 67 -18.57 8.86 14.16
CA HIS A 67 -18.92 9.06 15.58
C HIS A 67 -20.32 8.54 15.94
N ASP A 68 -21.12 8.16 14.94
CA ASP A 68 -22.46 7.62 15.13
C ASP A 68 -22.77 6.49 14.14
N TYR A 69 -23.84 5.74 14.45
CA TYR A 69 -24.28 4.62 13.64
C TYR A 69 -24.79 5.07 12.26
N ALA A 70 -25.48 6.21 12.19
CA ALA A 70 -26.05 6.72 10.94
C ALA A 70 -24.94 7.04 9.92
N LYS A 71 -23.83 7.64 10.37
CA LYS A 71 -22.67 7.90 9.53
C LYS A 71 -21.98 6.63 9.12
N LEU A 72 -21.83 5.67 10.03
CA LEU A 72 -21.26 4.36 9.72
C LEU A 72 -22.04 3.66 8.61
N GLU A 73 -23.37 3.59 8.72
CA GLU A 73 -24.24 2.99 7.70
C GLU A 73 -24.14 3.73 6.36
N GLN A 74 -24.10 5.07 6.40
CA GLN A 74 -23.90 5.89 5.20
C GLN A 74 -22.58 5.55 4.50
N ILE A 75 -21.48 5.47 5.25
CA ILE A 75 -20.13 5.19 4.71
C ILE A 75 -20.06 3.77 4.13
N VAL A 76 -20.64 2.79 4.83
CA VAL A 76 -20.69 1.39 4.37
C VAL A 76 -21.44 1.25 3.06
N LYS A 77 -22.58 1.93 2.92
CA LYS A 77 -23.34 1.98 1.66
C LYS A 77 -22.59 2.74 0.57
N ALA A 78 -21.98 3.88 0.90
CA ALA A 78 -21.29 4.73 -0.08
C ALA A 78 -20.05 4.03 -0.67
N HIS A 79 -19.26 3.35 0.16
CA HIS A 79 -18.03 2.67 -0.24
C HIS A 79 -18.24 1.19 -0.61
N LYS A 80 -19.49 0.69 -0.52
CA LYS A 80 -19.88 -0.68 -0.86
C LYS A 80 -19.07 -1.75 -0.10
N HIS A 81 -18.76 -1.50 1.17
CA HIS A 81 -18.11 -2.48 2.02
C HIS A 81 -19.00 -3.72 2.16
N ALA A 82 -18.41 -4.90 1.95
CA ALA A 82 -19.12 -6.18 1.99
C ALA A 82 -19.34 -6.65 3.45
N ILE A 83 -19.94 -5.82 4.29
CA ILE A 83 -20.15 -6.09 5.73
C ILE A 83 -21.62 -5.97 6.14
N THR A 84 -22.01 -6.80 7.10
CA THR A 84 -23.32 -6.73 7.75
C THR A 84 -23.19 -6.00 9.08
N LEU A 85 -23.81 -4.83 9.18
CA LEU A 85 -23.87 -4.04 10.41
C LEU A 85 -24.96 -4.57 11.34
N ILE A 86 -24.76 -4.43 12.66
CA ILE A 86 -25.74 -4.84 13.67
C ILE A 86 -26.58 -3.61 14.05
N PRO A 87 -27.88 -3.57 13.74
CA PRO A 87 -28.72 -2.41 14.03
C PRO A 87 -28.74 -2.07 15.52
N GLY A 88 -28.50 -0.81 15.86
CA GLY A 88 -28.51 -0.33 17.25
C GLY A 88 -27.22 -0.59 18.06
N HIS A 89 -26.27 -1.37 17.53
CA HIS A 89 -25.00 -1.66 18.18
C HIS A 89 -23.85 -0.95 17.46
N PHE A 90 -23.57 0.30 17.85
CA PHE A 90 -22.53 1.13 17.23
C PHE A 90 -21.12 0.55 17.41
N GLU A 91 -20.73 0.23 18.64
CA GLU A 91 -19.37 -0.24 18.96
C GLU A 91 -19.00 -1.53 18.22
N GLU A 92 -19.92 -2.51 18.21
CA GLU A 92 -19.73 -3.78 17.51
C GLU A 92 -19.65 -3.57 15.99
N SER A 93 -20.55 -2.75 15.45
CA SER A 93 -20.55 -2.40 14.02
C SER A 93 -19.28 -1.63 13.62
N LEU A 94 -18.77 -0.77 14.49
CA LEU A 94 -17.53 -0.04 14.29
C LEU A 94 -16.32 -0.98 14.30
N GLN A 95 -16.31 -1.99 15.17
CA GLN A 95 -15.28 -3.01 15.18
C GLN A 95 -15.28 -3.83 13.88
N ILE A 96 -16.45 -4.27 13.42
CA ILE A 96 -16.58 -4.99 12.14
C ILE A 96 -16.04 -4.13 10.98
N TYR A 97 -16.40 -2.85 10.95
CA TYR A 97 -15.92 -1.91 9.95
C TYR A 97 -14.38 -1.76 9.95
N ARG A 98 -13.76 -1.55 11.12
CA ARG A 98 -12.30 -1.42 11.23
C ARG A 98 -11.56 -2.69 10.81
N GLN A 99 -12.07 -3.86 11.20
CA GLN A 99 -11.52 -5.14 10.76
C GLN A 99 -11.62 -5.31 9.25
N ASN A 100 -12.75 -4.93 8.66
CA ASN A 100 -12.95 -4.99 7.22
C ASN A 100 -11.99 -4.06 6.47
N LEU A 101 -11.78 -2.82 6.93
CA LEU A 101 -10.78 -1.91 6.35
C LEU A 101 -9.38 -2.53 6.33
N GLY A 102 -8.98 -3.19 7.42
CA GLY A 102 -7.71 -3.90 7.49
C GLY A 102 -7.62 -5.04 6.46
N ILE A 103 -8.68 -5.84 6.35
CA ILE A 103 -8.74 -6.96 5.39
C ILE A 103 -8.73 -6.46 3.95
N GLU A 104 -9.47 -5.40 3.63
CA GLU A 104 -9.47 -4.79 2.29
C GLU A 104 -8.07 -4.28 1.92
N PHE A 105 -7.41 -3.57 2.84
CA PHE A 105 -6.03 -3.13 2.65
C PHE A 105 -5.08 -4.31 2.45
N LEU A 106 -5.11 -5.32 3.31
CA LEU A 106 -4.22 -6.47 3.23
C LEU A 106 -4.45 -7.26 1.93
N THR A 107 -5.71 -7.42 1.55
CA THR A 107 -6.09 -8.06 0.28
C THR A 107 -5.52 -7.30 -0.90
N GLY A 108 -5.73 -5.98 -0.94
CA GLY A 108 -5.16 -5.11 -1.97
C GLY A 108 -3.63 -5.19 -1.99
N TYR A 109 -2.98 -5.09 -0.83
CA TYR A 109 -1.53 -5.20 -0.70
C TYR A 109 -0.99 -6.52 -1.27
N VAL A 110 -1.61 -7.66 -0.94
CA VAL A 110 -1.19 -8.97 -1.45
C VAL A 110 -1.42 -9.08 -2.96
N ILE A 111 -2.54 -8.57 -3.47
CA ILE A 111 -2.83 -8.56 -4.91
C ILE A 111 -1.77 -7.74 -5.66
N GLU A 112 -1.52 -6.50 -5.23
CA GLU A 112 -0.52 -5.62 -5.83
C GLU A 112 0.89 -6.23 -5.74
N TYR A 113 1.23 -6.83 -4.60
CA TYR A 113 2.50 -7.53 -4.44
C TYR A 113 2.64 -8.70 -5.41
N ALA A 114 1.58 -9.51 -5.61
CA ALA A 114 1.58 -10.61 -6.56
C ALA A 114 1.74 -10.11 -8.02
N LEU A 115 1.05 -9.03 -8.38
CA LEU A 115 1.20 -8.38 -9.70
C LEU A 115 2.62 -7.85 -9.93
N SER A 116 3.28 -7.31 -8.90
CA SER A 116 4.67 -6.85 -9.01
C SER A 116 5.65 -7.98 -9.32
N VAL A 117 5.44 -9.18 -8.76
CA VAL A 117 6.27 -10.36 -9.02
C VAL A 117 6.08 -10.85 -10.45
N ASP A 118 4.83 -10.85 -10.94
CA ASP A 118 4.51 -11.19 -12.33
C ASP A 118 5.21 -10.23 -13.31
N ASN A 119 5.15 -8.93 -13.03
CA ASN A 119 5.83 -7.91 -13.82
C ASN A 119 7.35 -8.12 -13.89
N ILE A 120 8.01 -8.44 -12.76
CA ILE A 120 9.45 -8.75 -12.73
C ILE A 120 9.77 -9.98 -13.60
N PHE A 121 8.93 -11.03 -13.52
CA PHE A 121 9.12 -12.23 -14.31
C PHE A 121 9.06 -11.95 -15.83
N VAL A 122 8.07 -11.17 -16.26
CA VAL A 122 7.93 -10.75 -17.67
C VAL A 122 9.16 -9.96 -18.12
N ILE A 123 9.66 -9.03 -17.31
CA ILE A 123 10.85 -8.22 -17.65
C ILE A 123 12.09 -9.10 -17.80
N VAL A 124 12.33 -10.03 -16.87
CA VAL A 124 13.47 -10.95 -16.93
C VAL A 124 13.40 -11.84 -18.19
N LEU A 125 12.21 -12.32 -18.55
CA LEU A 125 11.99 -13.09 -19.77
C LEU A 125 12.36 -12.27 -21.02
N ILE A 126 11.91 -11.02 -21.10
CA ILE A 126 12.22 -10.11 -22.21
C ILE A 126 13.72 -9.86 -22.29
N PHE A 127 14.38 -9.53 -21.18
CA PHE A 127 15.82 -9.28 -21.17
C PHE A 127 16.62 -10.51 -21.59
N SER A 128 16.19 -11.70 -21.18
CA SER A 128 16.79 -12.96 -21.60
C SER A 128 16.58 -13.22 -23.10
N ALA A 129 15.37 -13.03 -23.63
CA ALA A 129 15.04 -13.27 -25.04
C ALA A 129 15.84 -12.36 -25.99
N PHE A 130 16.11 -11.12 -25.59
CA PHE A 130 16.91 -10.16 -26.35
C PHE A 130 18.40 -10.13 -25.98
N ALA A 131 18.84 -11.03 -25.08
CA ALA A 131 20.22 -11.07 -24.57
C ALA A 131 20.74 -9.69 -24.12
N VAL A 132 19.90 -8.92 -23.42
CA VAL A 132 20.26 -7.58 -22.95
C VAL A 132 21.41 -7.70 -21.94
N PRO A 133 22.54 -6.97 -22.13
CA PRO A 133 23.63 -6.99 -21.15
C PRO A 133 23.18 -6.41 -19.80
N GLU A 134 23.58 -7.04 -18.68
CA GLU A 134 23.19 -6.65 -17.31
C GLU A 134 23.46 -5.18 -16.98
N LYS A 135 24.52 -4.59 -17.58
CA LYS A 135 24.84 -3.16 -17.46
C LYS A 135 23.69 -2.23 -17.87
N TYR A 136 22.80 -2.68 -18.75
CA TYR A 136 21.67 -1.88 -19.24
C TYR A 136 20.37 -2.15 -18.47
N TYR A 137 20.30 -3.15 -17.59
CA TYR A 137 19.06 -3.51 -16.89
C TYR A 137 18.49 -2.32 -16.12
N HIS A 138 19.31 -1.65 -15.29
CA HIS A 138 18.88 -0.49 -14.52
C HIS A 138 18.33 0.63 -15.43
N ARG A 139 19.00 0.89 -16.56
CA ARG A 139 18.59 1.95 -17.49
C ARG A 139 17.27 1.61 -18.18
N VAL A 140 17.09 0.37 -18.62
CA VAL A 140 15.86 -0.06 -19.28
C VAL A 140 14.69 -0.11 -18.27
N LEU A 141 14.94 -0.58 -17.04
CA LEU A 141 13.95 -0.55 -15.95
C LEU A 141 13.54 0.88 -15.59
N PHE A 142 14.48 1.82 -15.51
CA PHE A 142 14.20 3.22 -15.19
C PHE A 142 13.30 3.92 -16.23
N TRP A 143 13.40 3.55 -17.51
CA TRP A 143 12.54 4.12 -18.57
C TRP A 143 11.27 3.30 -18.82
N GLY A 144 11.27 2.03 -18.43
CA GLY A 144 10.16 1.09 -18.67
C GLY A 144 9.14 1.00 -17.53
N ILE A 145 9.46 1.51 -16.33
CA ILE A 145 8.59 1.57 -15.15
C ILE A 145 8.15 3.02 -14.92
#